data_AF-A0A6J1SQI8-F1
#
_entry.id   AF-A0A6J1SQI8-F1
#
_cell.length_a   1.000
_cell.length_b   1.000
_cell.length_c   1.000
_cell.angle_alpha   90.00
_cell.angle_beta   90.00
_cell.angle_gamma   90.00
#
_symmetry.space_group_name_H-M   'P 1'
#
loop_
_entity.id
_entity.type
_entity.pdbx_description
1 polymer ?
#
loop_
_entity_poly.entity_id
_entity_poly.type
_entity_poly.pdbx_seq_one_letter_code
_entity_poly.pdbx_strand_id
1 'polypeptide(L)'
;MDVADISNIGPNCNLQEKFALLRDAPGVTRLFRVLCHEDPAWSLQLLQRAAPTLERLSVYHPREAHLRAVHTIPGLRRLHVVGDTALGARLSELPALPPGHAGLQWLRVGNLPRATTQSLLRAHGRTLEKLLLWVGTGRNEGWPGSCGNLHILLQQSWLSALRCLVLRRPGRSHEPAACREQRAKVRQVLPGSEVLCDTCDGVRLEEV
;
A
#
# COMPACT_ATOMS: atom_id res chain seq x y z
N MET A 1 -2.84 15.36 9.38
CA MET A 1 -2.79 14.79 10.73
C MET A 1 -1.77 13.67 10.73
N ASP A 2 -0.83 13.71 11.66
CA ASP A 2 0.17 12.66 11.85
C ASP A 2 -0.03 12.06 13.25
N VAL A 3 -0.11 10.74 13.32
CA VAL A 3 -0.49 10.04 14.56
C VAL A 3 0.52 8.95 14.95
N ALA A 4 1.75 9.02 14.44
CA ALA A 4 2.78 8.02 14.72
C ALA A 4 2.91 7.71 16.21
N ASP A 5 3.08 8.75 17.04
CA ASP A 5 3.35 8.60 18.47
C ASP A 5 2.15 8.00 19.22
N ILE A 6 0.93 8.43 18.89
CA ILE A 6 -0.30 7.97 19.56
C ILE A 6 -0.75 6.58 19.07
N SER A 7 -0.47 6.27 17.81
CA SER A 7 -0.81 4.97 17.22
C SER A 7 0.18 3.87 17.61
N ASN A 8 1.38 4.24 18.09
CA ASN A 8 2.42 3.31 18.53
C ASN A 8 2.33 2.96 20.03
N ILE A 9 1.22 3.28 20.70
CA ILE A 9 1.02 3.00 22.12
C ILE A 9 -0.29 2.25 22.35
N GLY A 10 -0.27 1.39 23.36
CA GLY A 10 -1.37 0.47 23.67
C GLY A 10 -2.68 1.18 24.05
N PRO A 11 -3.78 0.41 24.15
CA PRO A 11 -5.14 0.94 24.26
C PRO A 11 -5.39 1.78 25.53
N ASN A 12 -4.66 1.53 26.61
CA ASN A 12 -4.84 2.23 27.89
C ASN A 12 -3.93 3.45 28.06
N CYS A 13 -3.16 3.81 27.03
CA CYS A 13 -2.21 4.92 27.06
C CYS A 13 -2.78 6.16 26.33
N ASN A 14 -2.46 7.35 26.86
CA ASN A 14 -2.82 8.66 26.31
C ASN A 14 -4.29 8.78 25.85
N LEU A 15 -5.22 8.26 26.65
CA LEU A 15 -6.65 8.23 26.32
C LEU A 15 -7.19 9.62 25.92
N GLN A 16 -6.78 10.68 26.60
CA GLN A 16 -7.20 12.05 26.28
C GLN A 16 -6.79 12.47 24.87
N GLU A 17 -5.55 12.21 24.46
CA GLU A 17 -5.05 12.52 23.12
C GLU A 17 -5.72 11.63 22.06
N LYS A 18 -5.92 10.35 22.38
CA LYS A 18 -6.68 9.41 21.53
C LYS A 18 -8.10 9.91 21.27
N PHE A 19 -8.81 10.38 22.30
CA PHE A 19 -10.14 10.95 22.15
C PHE A 19 -10.13 12.27 21.38
N ALA A 20 -9.15 13.14 21.61
CA ALA A 20 -9.00 14.38 20.87
C ALA A 20 -8.81 14.11 19.37
N LEU A 21 -7.90 13.20 19.01
CA LEU A 21 -7.68 12.81 17.62
C LEU A 21 -8.93 12.21 16.96
N LEU A 22 -9.69 11.38 17.68
CA LEU A 22 -10.95 10.84 17.16
C LEU A 22 -12.02 11.91 16.94
N ARG A 23 -12.05 12.96 17.76
CA ARG A 23 -12.97 14.09 17.61
C ARG A 23 -12.56 14.97 16.44
N ASP A 24 -11.25 15.14 16.22
CA ASP A 24 -10.69 16.04 15.21
C ASP A 24 -10.48 15.33 13.85
N ALA A 25 -10.75 14.02 13.78
CA ALA A 25 -10.63 13.19 12.57
C ALA A 25 -11.59 13.58 11.42
N PRO A 26 -12.87 13.95 11.67
CA PRO A 26 -13.75 14.43 10.61
C PRO A 26 -13.19 15.69 9.95
N GLY A 27 -13.16 15.74 8.63
CA GLY A 27 -12.60 16.87 7.88
C GLY A 27 -11.09 16.74 7.56
N VAL A 28 -10.41 15.74 8.12
CA VAL A 28 -9.01 15.47 7.79
C VAL A 28 -8.90 14.93 6.37
N THR A 29 -8.08 15.58 5.55
CA THR A 29 -7.79 15.15 4.17
C THR A 29 -6.51 14.31 4.05
N ARG A 30 -5.62 14.39 5.04
CA ARG A 30 -4.33 13.71 5.06
C ARG A 30 -4.08 13.07 6.43
N LEU A 31 -3.91 11.75 6.47
CA LEU A 31 -3.63 10.99 7.68
C LEU A 31 -2.36 10.15 7.51
N PHE A 32 -1.36 10.39 8.35
CA PHE A 32 -0.03 9.79 8.22
C PHE A 32 0.35 8.93 9.41
N ARG A 33 1.16 7.91 9.11
CA ARG A 33 1.84 7.04 10.07
C ARG A 33 0.86 6.45 11.10
N VAL A 34 -0.22 5.85 10.62
CA VAL A 34 -1.16 5.10 11.47
C VAL A 34 -0.62 3.70 11.69
N LEU A 35 -0.08 3.40 12.87
CA LEU A 35 0.28 2.05 13.28
C LEU A 35 -0.97 1.33 13.79
N CYS A 36 -1.40 0.28 13.10
CA CYS A 36 -2.70 -0.35 13.36
C CYS A 36 -2.65 -1.55 14.34
N HIS A 37 -1.46 -1.92 14.82
CA HIS A 37 -1.27 -3.16 15.59
C HIS A 37 -1.27 -2.97 17.10
N GLU A 38 -0.83 -1.81 17.60
CA GLU A 38 -0.76 -1.51 19.04
C GLU A 38 -2.14 -1.22 19.64
N ASP A 39 -3.00 -0.51 18.90
CA ASP A 39 -4.41 -0.32 19.24
C ASP A 39 -5.29 -0.46 17.99
N PRO A 40 -5.64 -1.72 17.61
CA PRO A 40 -6.44 -2.01 16.43
C PRO A 40 -7.84 -1.41 16.46
N ALA A 41 -8.43 -1.25 17.65
CA ALA A 41 -9.78 -0.71 17.79
C ALA A 41 -9.80 0.80 17.56
N TRP A 42 -8.87 1.52 18.21
CA TRP A 42 -8.76 2.96 18.05
C TRP A 42 -8.35 3.37 16.64
N SER A 43 -7.36 2.71 16.05
CA SER A 43 -6.89 3.03 14.70
C SER A 43 -7.96 2.75 13.63
N LEU A 44 -8.75 1.67 13.78
CA LEU A 44 -9.92 1.43 12.94
C LEU A 44 -10.97 2.54 13.07
N GLN A 45 -11.28 2.95 14.30
CA GLN A 45 -12.25 4.02 14.55
C GLN A 45 -11.79 5.35 13.95
N LEU A 46 -10.50 5.65 14.04
CA LEU A 46 -9.88 6.84 13.44
C LEU A 46 -10.06 6.85 11.92
N LEU A 47 -9.76 5.72 11.26
CA LEU A 47 -9.93 5.58 9.81
C LEU A 47 -11.39 5.76 9.39
N GLN A 48 -12.33 5.17 10.11
CA GLN A 48 -13.77 5.28 9.82
C GLN A 48 -14.28 6.72 9.95
N ARG A 49 -13.81 7.46 10.95
CA ARG A 49 -14.21 8.87 11.14
C ARG A 49 -13.60 9.82 10.11
N ALA A 50 -12.36 9.56 9.68
CA ALA A 50 -11.70 10.36 8.65
C ALA A 50 -12.16 10.02 7.23
N ALA A 51 -12.72 8.81 7.00
CA ALA A 51 -13.03 8.27 5.68
C ALA A 51 -13.77 9.22 4.70
N PRO A 52 -14.77 10.03 5.11
CA PRO A 52 -15.51 10.85 4.16
C PRO A 52 -14.67 11.91 3.44
N THR A 53 -13.62 12.42 4.08
CA THR A 53 -12.79 13.52 3.57
C THR A 53 -11.37 13.11 3.22
N LEU A 54 -10.99 11.87 3.49
CA LEU A 54 -9.61 11.43 3.41
C LEU A 54 -9.17 11.19 1.96
N GLU A 55 -8.10 11.86 1.55
CA GLU A 55 -7.52 11.75 0.21
C GLU A 55 -6.13 11.08 0.21
N ARG A 56 -5.39 11.21 1.31
CA ARG A 56 -4.02 10.70 1.45
C ARG A 56 -3.85 9.96 2.76
N LEU A 57 -3.37 8.72 2.69
CA LEU A 57 -3.27 7.84 3.84
C LEU A 57 -1.97 7.04 3.86
N SER A 58 -1.31 6.98 5.02
CA SER A 58 -0.21 6.07 5.30
C SER A 58 -0.52 5.19 6.51
N VAL A 59 -0.69 3.89 6.29
CA VAL A 59 -1.00 2.87 7.31
C VAL A 59 0.12 1.82 7.40
N TYR A 60 0.43 1.42 8.63
CA TYR A 60 1.45 0.44 8.96
C TYR A 60 0.85 -0.67 9.80
N HIS A 61 1.24 -1.90 9.48
CA HIS A 61 0.76 -3.13 10.11
C HIS A 61 -0.77 -3.22 10.21
N PRO A 62 -1.52 -2.89 9.13
CA PRO A 62 -2.98 -2.97 9.14
C PRO A 62 -3.43 -4.38 9.52
N ARG A 63 -4.65 -4.52 10.04
CA ARG A 63 -5.35 -5.82 10.12
C ARG A 63 -6.43 -5.89 9.04
N GLU A 64 -7.13 -7.02 8.94
CA GLU A 64 -8.19 -7.20 7.94
C GLU A 64 -9.23 -6.08 7.93
N ALA A 65 -9.74 -5.72 9.10
CA ALA A 65 -10.73 -4.65 9.24
C ALA A 65 -10.21 -3.30 8.73
N HIS A 66 -8.92 -3.01 8.94
CA HIS A 66 -8.28 -1.79 8.46
C HIS A 66 -8.20 -1.77 6.94
N LEU A 67 -7.76 -2.87 6.31
CA LEU A 67 -7.69 -2.93 4.85
C LEU A 67 -9.07 -2.81 4.21
N ARG A 68 -10.09 -3.45 4.78
CA ARG A 68 -11.49 -3.28 4.33
C ARG A 68 -11.96 -1.83 4.48
N ALA A 69 -11.70 -1.19 5.62
CA ALA A 69 -12.06 0.20 5.84
C ALA A 69 -11.38 1.13 4.82
N VAL A 70 -10.05 1.01 4.66
CA VAL A 70 -9.25 1.78 3.71
C VAL A 70 -9.73 1.61 2.27
N HIS A 71 -10.09 0.38 1.90
CA HIS A 71 -10.59 0.05 0.57
C HIS A 71 -11.93 0.72 0.23
N THR A 72 -12.69 1.11 1.24
CA THR A 72 -14.01 1.75 1.07
C THR A 72 -13.97 3.28 1.16
N ILE A 73 -12.79 3.89 1.35
CA ILE A 73 -12.65 5.35 1.50
C ILE A 73 -12.85 6.03 0.14
N PRO A 74 -14.00 6.68 -0.10
CA PRO A 74 -14.43 7.04 -1.46
C PRO A 74 -13.51 8.04 -2.16
N GLY A 75 -12.92 8.95 -1.40
CA GLY A 75 -12.04 10.02 -1.88
C GLY A 75 -10.55 9.67 -1.88
N LEU A 76 -10.16 8.46 -1.48
CA LEU A 76 -8.75 8.14 -1.32
C LEU A 76 -8.02 8.07 -2.66
N ARG A 77 -7.01 8.94 -2.85
CA ARG A 77 -6.21 9.05 -4.06
C ARG A 77 -4.79 8.53 -3.89
N ARG A 78 -4.21 8.70 -2.70
CA ARG A 78 -2.84 8.27 -2.37
C ARG A 78 -2.83 7.35 -1.16
N LEU A 79 -2.33 6.13 -1.34
CA LEU A 79 -2.20 5.15 -0.26
C LEU A 79 -0.77 4.66 -0.13
N HIS A 80 -0.24 4.70 1.08
CA HIS A 80 0.93 3.94 1.50
C HIS A 80 0.51 2.92 2.54
N VAL A 81 0.80 1.65 2.25
CA VAL A 81 0.45 0.54 3.12
C VAL A 81 1.66 -0.37 3.29
N VAL A 82 2.05 -0.59 4.55
CA VAL A 82 3.10 -1.54 4.90
C VAL A 82 2.54 -2.59 5.83
N GLY A 83 2.51 -3.86 5.40
CA GLY A 83 2.07 -4.99 6.23
C GLY A 83 3.12 -5.50 7.21
N ASP A 84 2.74 -6.52 7.98
CA ASP A 84 3.63 -7.38 8.77
C ASP A 84 3.42 -8.86 8.42
N THR A 85 4.20 -9.73 9.05
CA THR A 85 4.07 -11.19 8.96
C THR A 85 2.79 -11.71 9.62
N ALA A 86 2.20 -10.97 10.56
CA ALA A 86 0.97 -11.35 11.27
C ALA A 86 -0.30 -11.22 10.42
N LEU A 87 -0.23 -10.56 9.24
CA LEU A 87 -1.30 -10.59 8.25
C LEU A 87 -1.46 -11.95 7.52
N GLY A 88 -0.55 -12.90 7.78
CA GLY A 88 -0.47 -14.18 7.07
C GLY A 88 -1.63 -15.14 7.37
N ALA A 89 -2.47 -15.37 6.35
CA ALA A 89 -3.21 -16.59 5.95
C ALA A 89 -4.70 -16.40 5.62
N ARG A 90 -5.36 -15.31 6.06
CA ARG A 90 -6.83 -15.21 5.93
C ARG A 90 -7.36 -14.27 4.85
N LEU A 91 -6.59 -13.26 4.44
CA LEU A 91 -7.09 -12.22 3.55
C LEU A 91 -6.63 -12.42 2.11
N SER A 92 -7.41 -13.18 1.35
CA SER A 92 -7.10 -13.48 -0.05
C SER A 92 -7.52 -12.34 -0.99
N GLU A 93 -8.71 -11.77 -0.78
CA GLU A 93 -9.29 -10.80 -1.72
C GLU A 93 -10.07 -9.70 -0.97
N LEU A 94 -9.86 -8.45 -1.38
CA LEU A 94 -10.71 -7.33 -1.03
C LEU A 94 -11.97 -7.36 -1.90
N PRO A 95 -13.13 -6.90 -1.39
CA PRO A 95 -14.33 -6.80 -2.18
C PRO A 95 -14.14 -5.85 -3.38
N ALA A 96 -15.08 -5.84 -4.32
CA ALA A 96 -15.06 -4.84 -5.37
C ALA A 96 -15.27 -3.43 -4.80
N LEU A 97 -14.69 -2.42 -5.45
CA LEU A 97 -14.91 -1.03 -5.06
C LEU A 97 -16.40 -0.66 -5.24
N PRO A 98 -16.98 0.09 -4.29
CA PRO A 98 -18.34 0.58 -4.44
C PRO A 98 -18.44 1.56 -5.62
N PRO A 99 -19.62 1.67 -6.28
CA PRO A 99 -19.87 2.68 -7.30
C PRO A 99 -19.56 4.10 -6.77
N GLY A 100 -18.95 4.95 -7.61
CA GLY A 100 -18.60 6.32 -7.22
C GLY A 100 -17.27 6.46 -6.47
N HIS A 101 -16.55 5.36 -6.22
CA HIS A 101 -15.21 5.42 -5.65
C HIS A 101 -14.22 6.05 -6.65
N ALA A 102 -13.46 7.08 -6.22
CA ALA A 102 -12.54 7.81 -7.10
C ALA A 102 -11.38 6.94 -7.62
N GLY A 103 -10.97 5.97 -6.80
CA GLY A 103 -9.88 5.04 -7.10
C GLY A 103 -8.51 5.66 -6.78
N LEU A 104 -7.55 4.80 -6.47
CA LEU A 104 -6.19 5.24 -6.19
C LEU A 104 -5.52 5.69 -7.48
N GLN A 105 -4.79 6.81 -7.41
CA GLN A 105 -3.88 7.31 -8.43
C GLN A 105 -2.42 7.00 -8.07
N TRP A 106 -2.13 6.92 -6.78
CA TRP A 106 -0.80 6.62 -6.26
C TRP A 106 -0.90 5.55 -5.19
N LEU A 107 -0.04 4.53 -5.29
CA LEU A 107 0.00 3.43 -4.35
C LEU A 107 1.45 3.05 -4.04
N ARG A 108 1.78 2.98 -2.76
CA ARG A 108 3.02 2.39 -2.25
C ARG A 108 2.69 1.19 -1.36
N VAL A 109 3.19 0.02 -1.73
CA VAL A 109 2.94 -1.23 -1.02
C VAL A 109 4.26 -1.84 -0.56
N GLY A 110 4.31 -2.22 0.72
CA GLY A 110 5.31 -3.12 1.26
C GLY A 110 4.72 -4.18 2.17
N ASN A 111 5.31 -5.37 2.22
CA ASN A 111 4.97 -6.43 3.18
C ASN A 111 3.50 -6.86 3.24
N LEU A 112 2.69 -6.59 2.22
CA LEU A 112 1.35 -7.18 2.11
C LEU A 112 1.43 -8.59 1.51
N PRO A 113 0.50 -9.50 1.85
CA PRO A 113 0.40 -10.79 1.16
C PRO A 113 0.22 -10.60 -0.34
N ARG A 114 0.70 -11.57 -1.13
CA ARG A 114 0.66 -11.50 -2.60
C ARG A 114 -0.76 -11.34 -3.13
N ALA A 115 -1.69 -12.16 -2.61
CA ALA A 115 -3.08 -12.15 -3.03
C ALA A 115 -3.76 -10.80 -2.70
N THR A 116 -3.56 -10.29 -1.48
CA THR A 116 -4.04 -8.96 -1.08
C THR A 116 -3.47 -7.85 -1.96
N THR A 117 -2.18 -7.90 -2.26
CA THR A 117 -1.53 -6.92 -3.17
C THR A 117 -2.17 -6.99 -4.56
N GLN A 118 -2.35 -8.20 -5.09
CA GLN A 118 -2.96 -8.38 -6.41
C GLN A 118 -4.41 -7.90 -6.45
N SER A 119 -5.20 -8.19 -5.42
CA SER A 119 -6.59 -7.71 -5.30
C SER A 119 -6.65 -6.18 -5.27
N LEU A 120 -5.77 -5.53 -4.49
CA LEU A 120 -5.67 -4.07 -4.44
C LEU A 120 -5.30 -3.47 -5.81
N LEU A 121 -4.34 -4.08 -6.53
CA LEU A 121 -3.96 -3.62 -7.85
C LEU A 121 -5.10 -3.78 -8.87
N ARG A 122 -5.81 -4.92 -8.87
CA ARG A 122 -6.97 -5.14 -9.75
C ARG A 122 -8.06 -4.11 -9.50
N ALA A 123 -8.38 -3.84 -8.24
CA ALA A 123 -9.44 -2.91 -7.88
C ALA A 123 -9.16 -1.48 -8.39
N HIS A 124 -7.89 -1.07 -8.42
CA HIS A 124 -7.49 0.27 -8.85
C HIS A 124 -6.81 0.29 -10.23
N GLY A 125 -6.85 -0.79 -11.01
CA GLY A 125 -6.07 -0.91 -12.25
C GLY A 125 -6.40 0.14 -13.30
N ARG A 126 -7.64 0.63 -13.31
CA ARG A 126 -8.12 1.67 -14.23
C ARG A 126 -7.76 3.10 -13.83
N THR A 127 -7.34 3.32 -12.59
CA THR A 127 -7.08 4.67 -12.04
C THR A 127 -5.65 4.85 -11.56
N LEU A 128 -4.94 3.76 -11.29
CA LEU A 128 -3.62 3.80 -10.68
C LEU A 128 -2.56 4.25 -11.68
N GLU A 129 -1.98 5.43 -11.44
CA GLU A 129 -0.99 6.07 -12.30
C GLU A 129 0.44 5.77 -11.85
N LYS A 130 0.68 5.72 -10.53
CA LYS A 130 2.00 5.48 -9.94
C LYS A 130 1.99 4.38 -8.89
N LEU A 131 2.80 3.36 -9.10
CA LEU A 131 2.95 2.21 -8.19
C LEU A 131 4.39 2.13 -7.68
N LEU A 132 4.55 2.11 -6.36
CA LEU A 132 5.80 1.81 -5.68
C LEU A 132 5.67 0.47 -4.96
N LEU A 133 6.44 -0.52 -5.37
CA LEU A 133 6.29 -1.89 -4.87
C LEU A 133 7.59 -2.39 -4.26
N TRP A 134 7.55 -2.75 -2.97
CA TRP A 134 8.71 -3.32 -2.26
C TRP A 134 8.81 -4.81 -2.54
N VAL A 135 9.71 -5.19 -3.44
CA VAL A 135 9.92 -6.57 -3.88
C VAL A 135 11.39 -6.82 -4.17
N GLY A 136 11.86 -8.06 -3.99
CA GLY A 136 13.23 -8.46 -4.35
C GLY A 136 13.36 -9.10 -5.73
N THR A 137 14.59 -9.41 -6.11
CA THR A 137 14.95 -10.03 -7.41
C THR A 137 15.33 -11.51 -7.28
N GLY A 138 15.45 -12.05 -6.06
CA GLY A 138 16.03 -13.37 -5.79
C GLY A 138 15.26 -14.57 -6.36
N ARG A 139 15.83 -15.77 -6.16
CA ARG A 139 15.26 -17.06 -6.58
C ARG A 139 14.67 -17.89 -5.42
N ASN A 140 15.09 -17.63 -4.18
CA ASN A 140 14.88 -18.56 -3.06
C ASN A 140 14.05 -18.00 -1.90
N GLU A 141 13.65 -16.72 -1.94
CA GLU A 141 12.74 -16.15 -0.94
C GLU A 141 11.30 -16.16 -1.47
N GLY A 142 10.34 -16.43 -0.60
CA GLY A 142 8.93 -16.26 -0.93
C GLY A 142 8.58 -14.80 -1.22
N TRP A 143 7.36 -14.53 -1.65
CA TRP A 143 6.86 -13.16 -1.73
C TRP A 143 6.94 -12.46 -0.36
N PRO A 144 7.38 -11.18 -0.27
CA PRO A 144 7.86 -10.30 -1.34
C PRO A 144 9.40 -10.30 -1.51
N GLY A 145 10.13 -11.14 -0.77
CA GLY A 145 11.60 -11.23 -0.80
C GLY A 145 12.16 -11.70 -2.15
N SER A 146 11.41 -12.53 -2.88
CA SER A 146 11.72 -12.86 -4.27
C SER A 146 10.48 -12.88 -5.15
N CYS A 147 10.62 -12.34 -6.36
CA CYS A 147 9.51 -11.99 -7.25
C CYS A 147 9.85 -12.23 -8.73
N GLY A 148 10.41 -13.40 -9.07
CA GLY A 148 10.72 -13.75 -10.47
C GLY A 148 9.51 -13.72 -11.41
N ASN A 149 8.31 -13.94 -10.87
CA ASN A 149 7.03 -13.92 -11.59
C ASN A 149 6.23 -12.61 -11.40
N LEU A 150 6.90 -11.48 -11.14
CA LEU A 150 6.22 -10.20 -10.94
C LEU A 150 5.38 -9.77 -12.16
N HIS A 151 5.90 -9.98 -13.37
CA HIS A 151 5.22 -9.67 -14.62
C HIS A 151 3.85 -10.36 -14.75
N ILE A 152 3.72 -11.63 -14.30
CA ILE A 152 2.44 -12.36 -14.29
C ILE A 152 1.42 -11.66 -13.37
N LEU A 153 1.85 -11.24 -12.17
CA LEU A 153 0.96 -10.53 -11.23
C LEU A 153 0.47 -9.20 -11.82
N LEU A 154 1.36 -8.44 -12.45
CA LEU A 154 1.03 -7.14 -13.05
C LEU A 154 0.12 -7.30 -14.27
N GLN A 155 0.38 -8.29 -15.14
CA GLN A 155 -0.47 -8.60 -16.29
C GLN A 155 -1.91 -8.95 -15.85
N GLN A 156 -2.05 -9.74 -14.79
CA GLN A 156 -3.35 -10.10 -14.21
C GLN A 156 -4.03 -8.97 -13.41
N SER A 157 -3.38 -7.82 -13.28
CA SER A 157 -3.89 -6.66 -12.53
C SER A 157 -4.50 -5.57 -13.41
N TRP A 158 -4.44 -5.71 -14.74
CA TRP A 158 -5.12 -4.81 -15.70
C TRP A 158 -4.83 -3.32 -15.45
N LEU A 159 -3.56 -2.99 -15.23
CA LEU A 159 -3.08 -1.66 -14.84
C LEU A 159 -3.05 -0.67 -16.02
N SER A 160 -4.21 -0.39 -16.62
CA SER A 160 -4.34 0.37 -17.87
C SER A 160 -3.98 1.86 -17.75
N ALA A 161 -4.08 2.44 -16.55
CA ALA A 161 -3.72 3.84 -16.31
C ALA A 161 -2.27 4.03 -15.82
N LEU A 162 -1.51 2.95 -15.63
CA LEU A 162 -0.21 3.02 -15.00
C LEU A 162 0.82 3.71 -15.90
N ARG A 163 1.41 4.79 -15.38
CA ARG A 163 2.46 5.57 -16.04
C ARG A 163 3.83 5.26 -15.48
N CYS A 164 3.91 4.95 -14.19
CA CYS A 164 5.19 4.74 -13.50
C CYS A 164 5.10 3.60 -12.47
N LEU A 165 6.02 2.64 -12.60
CA LEU A 165 6.27 1.57 -11.64
C LEU A 165 7.68 1.71 -11.08
N VAL A 166 7.80 1.90 -9.78
CA VAL A 166 9.08 1.92 -9.06
C VAL A 166 9.20 0.66 -8.21
N LEU A 167 10.17 -0.19 -8.55
CA LEU A 167 10.56 -1.35 -7.77
C LEU A 167 11.50 -0.89 -6.65
N ARG A 168 11.07 -1.09 -5.41
CA ARG A 168 11.76 -0.67 -4.20
C ARG A 168 12.54 -1.83 -3.60
N ARG A 169 13.85 -1.65 -3.42
CA ARG A 169 14.79 -2.70 -2.98
C ARG A 169 15.42 -2.56 -1.59
N PRO A 170 15.32 -1.44 -0.83
CA PRO A 170 15.91 -1.37 0.50
C PRO A 170 15.47 -2.54 1.39
N GLY A 171 16.45 -3.26 1.95
CA GLY A 171 16.21 -4.45 2.77
C GLY A 171 15.72 -5.69 1.99
N ARG A 172 15.93 -5.75 0.67
CA ARG A 172 15.54 -6.90 -0.19
C ARG A 172 16.73 -7.46 -0.95
N SER A 173 16.58 -8.71 -1.37
CA SER A 173 17.48 -9.32 -2.36
C SER A 173 17.51 -8.48 -3.65
N HIS A 174 18.71 -8.07 -4.05
CA HIS A 174 18.92 -7.26 -5.24
C HIS A 174 20.23 -7.62 -5.94
N GLU A 175 20.12 -8.43 -6.99
CA GLU A 175 21.22 -8.71 -7.90
C GLU A 175 21.03 -7.88 -9.19
N PRO A 176 22.02 -7.08 -9.63
CA PRO A 176 21.85 -6.18 -10.77
C PRO A 176 21.41 -6.88 -12.07
N ALA A 177 21.94 -8.07 -12.37
CA ALA A 177 21.56 -8.85 -13.54
C ALA A 177 20.10 -9.32 -13.47
N ALA A 178 19.70 -9.92 -12.34
CA ALA A 178 18.32 -10.34 -12.09
C ALA A 178 17.34 -9.15 -12.08
N CYS A 179 17.77 -7.99 -11.58
CA CYS A 179 16.98 -6.76 -11.63
C CYS A 179 16.70 -6.32 -13.07
N ARG A 180 17.73 -6.33 -13.94
CA ARG A 180 17.56 -6.02 -15.37
C ARG A 180 16.59 -6.99 -16.05
N GLU A 181 16.73 -8.29 -15.80
CA GLU A 181 15.84 -9.31 -16.36
C GLU A 181 14.39 -9.13 -15.87
N GLN A 182 14.18 -8.94 -14.57
CA GLN A 182 12.86 -8.70 -13.98
C GLN A 182 12.22 -7.44 -14.60
N ARG A 183 12.96 -6.34 -14.70
CA ARG A 183 12.46 -5.09 -15.32
C ARG A 183 12.10 -5.30 -16.79
N ALA A 184 12.92 -6.04 -17.55
CA ALA A 184 12.65 -6.32 -18.96
C ALA A 184 11.33 -7.09 -19.14
N LYS A 185 11.10 -8.15 -18.34
CA LYS A 185 9.83 -8.91 -18.34
C LYS A 185 8.64 -8.04 -17.94
N VAL A 186 8.82 -7.14 -16.99
CA VAL A 186 7.75 -6.22 -16.57
C VAL A 186 7.40 -5.20 -17.67
N ARG A 187 8.39 -4.66 -18.39
CA ARG A 187 8.13 -3.76 -19.52
C ARG A 187 7.35 -4.43 -20.65
N GLN A 188 7.54 -5.72 -20.87
CA GLN A 188 6.78 -6.47 -21.89
C GLN A 188 5.28 -6.49 -21.58
N VAL A 189 4.88 -6.53 -20.30
CA VAL A 189 3.47 -6.56 -19.89
C VAL A 189 2.87 -5.19 -19.60
N LEU A 190 3.71 -4.14 -19.54
CA LEU A 190 3.31 -2.75 -19.31
C LEU A 190 3.97 -1.82 -20.36
N PRO A 191 3.64 -1.96 -21.66
CA PRO A 191 4.37 -1.31 -22.74
C PRO A 191 4.28 0.24 -22.79
N GLY A 192 3.45 0.86 -21.94
CA GLY A 192 3.34 2.32 -21.83
C GLY A 192 3.80 2.90 -20.49
N SER A 193 4.33 2.07 -19.60
CA SER A 193 4.72 2.48 -18.24
C SER A 193 6.24 2.56 -18.10
N GLU A 194 6.71 3.59 -17.41
CA GLU A 194 8.09 3.65 -16.95
C GLU A 194 8.32 2.60 -15.86
N VAL A 195 9.39 1.80 -15.98
CA VAL A 195 9.74 0.75 -15.00
C VAL A 195 11.12 1.02 -14.44
N LEU A 196 11.13 1.51 -13.20
CA LEU A 196 12.31 1.95 -12.46
C LEU A 196 12.65 1.02 -11.30
N CYS A 197 13.91 1.03 -10.89
CA CYS A 197 14.42 0.46 -9.66
C CYS A 197 15.02 1.59 -8.83
N ASP A 198 14.58 1.76 -7.60
CA ASP A 198 15.05 2.85 -6.74
C ASP A 198 16.57 2.77 -6.43
N THR A 199 17.11 1.57 -6.30
CA THR A 199 18.54 1.33 -6.07
C THR A 199 19.39 1.52 -7.32
N CYS A 200 18.91 1.11 -8.50
CA CYS A 200 19.70 1.24 -9.73
C CYS A 200 19.61 2.65 -10.34
N ASP A 201 18.43 3.27 -10.30
CA ASP A 201 18.14 4.49 -11.04
C ASP A 201 18.13 5.74 -10.14
N GLY A 202 18.41 5.60 -8.83
CA GLY A 202 18.53 6.73 -7.90
C GLY A 202 17.24 7.53 -7.69
N VAL A 203 16.09 6.87 -7.78
CA VAL A 203 14.77 7.52 -7.79
C VAL A 203 14.49 8.23 -6.45
N ARG A 204 14.24 9.54 -6.50
CA ARG A 204 13.73 10.29 -5.34
C ARG A 204 12.27 9.90 -5.09
N LEU A 205 11.98 9.45 -3.88
CA LEU A 205 10.62 9.06 -3.52
C LEU A 205 9.81 10.27 -3.11
N GLU A 206 8.57 10.33 -3.58
CA GLU A 206 7.58 11.26 -3.04
C GLU A 206 7.02 10.74 -1.71
N GLU A 207 6.76 11.68 -0.80
CA GLU A 207 5.95 11.45 0.40
C GLU A 207 4.46 11.40 0.06
N VAL A 208 3.69 10.78 0.96
CA VAL A 208 2.27 10.47 0.79
C VAL A 208 1.41 11.72 0.85
#